data_AF-A0A7K4KE68-F1
#
_entry.id   AF-A0A7K4KE68-F1
#
_cell.length_a   1.000
_cell.length_b   1.000
_cell.length_c   1.000
_cell.angle_alpha   90.00
_cell.angle_beta   90.00
_cell.angle_gamma   90.00
#
_symmetry.space_group_name_H-M   'P 1'
#
loop_
_entity.id
_entity.type
_entity.pdbx_description
1 polymer ?
#
loop_
_entity_poly.entity_id
_entity_poly.type
_entity_poly.pdbx_seq_one_letter_code
_entity_poly.pdbx_strand_id
1 'polypeptide(L)'
;VSLQQFQALTDVLFRFLAEPKEVERFLAQLADFAAANKISLGPLKSIVRSVLLVPSGALKRNLSSEQVRADFIALGLSEEKAGYFAEQWKLNSPALTRLAVGHTLMINQLVDMEWKFGVTAGSSELEKVGSIFLQVSV
;
A
#
# COMPACT_ATOMS: atom_id res chain seq x y z
N VAL A 1 12.09 -7.06 -5.89
CA VAL A 1 11.38 -7.57 -4.70
C VAL A 1 11.50 -9.08 -4.66
N SER A 2 12.17 -9.63 -3.65
CA SER A 2 12.27 -11.08 -3.44
C SER A 2 10.89 -11.68 -3.13
N LEU A 3 10.74 -13.00 -3.28
CA LEU A 3 9.50 -13.69 -2.90
C LEU A 3 9.16 -13.43 -1.42
N GLN A 4 10.14 -13.50 -0.53
CA GLN A 4 9.98 -13.27 0.90
C GLN A 4 9.50 -11.85 1.24
N GLN A 5 10.04 -10.83 0.56
CA GLN A 5 9.58 -9.45 0.71
C GLN A 5 8.13 -9.27 0.26
N PHE A 6 7.76 -9.94 -0.84
CA PHE A 6 6.40 -9.91 -1.35
C PHE A 6 5.42 -10.60 -0.39
N GLN A 7 5.80 -11.75 0.16
CA GLN A 7 4.99 -12.47 1.16
C GLN A 7 4.79 -11.63 2.41
N ALA A 8 5.86 -11.10 2.99
CA ALA A 8 5.78 -10.24 4.17
C ALA A 8 4.90 -9.00 3.94
N LEU A 9 5.01 -8.36 2.77
CA LEU A 9 4.15 -7.24 2.42
C LEU A 9 2.68 -7.68 2.28
N THR A 10 2.43 -8.79 1.60
CA THR A 10 1.08 -9.36 1.43
C THR A 10 0.42 -9.66 2.78
N ASP A 11 1.16 -10.24 3.72
CA ASP A 11 0.66 -10.53 5.06
C ASP A 11 0.31 -9.26 5.85
N VAL A 12 1.12 -8.21 5.73
CA VAL A 12 0.84 -6.91 6.37
C VAL A 12 -0.42 -6.29 5.76
N LEU A 13 -0.62 -6.41 4.44
CA LEU A 13 -1.80 -5.88 3.75
C LEU A 13 -3.09 -6.61 4.15
N PHE A 14 -3.10 -7.95 4.15
CA PHE A 14 -4.29 -8.71 4.51
C PHE A 14 -4.65 -8.56 5.99
N ARG A 15 -3.66 -8.49 6.89
CA ARG A 15 -3.90 -8.17 8.31
C ARG A 15 -4.56 -6.80 8.47
N PHE A 16 -4.06 -5.78 7.79
CA PHE A 16 -4.69 -4.45 7.81
C PHE A 16 -6.13 -4.46 7.28
N LEU A 17 -6.39 -5.18 6.19
CA LEU A 17 -7.74 -5.29 5.64
C LEU A 17 -8.71 -6.04 6.57
N ALA A 18 -8.22 -6.99 7.37
CA ALA A 18 -8.99 -7.74 8.34
C ALA A 18 -9.19 -7.00 9.68
N GLU A 19 -8.19 -6.22 10.11
CA GLU A 19 -8.16 -5.50 11.40
C GLU A 19 -8.02 -3.99 11.19
N PRO A 20 -9.11 -3.31 10.79
CA PRO A 20 -9.07 -1.91 10.39
C PRO A 20 -8.71 -0.92 11.52
N LYS A 21 -8.85 -1.29 12.79
CA LYS A 21 -8.70 -0.34 13.91
C LYS A 21 -7.26 0.10 14.21
N GLU A 22 -6.27 -0.39 13.47
CA GLU A 22 -4.85 -0.21 13.78
C GLU A 22 -4.05 0.46 12.65
N VAL A 23 -4.60 1.52 12.05
CA VAL A 23 -3.93 2.28 10.97
C VAL A 23 -2.52 2.73 11.39
N GLU A 24 -2.33 3.24 12.60
CA GLU A 24 -1.02 3.67 13.10
C GLU A 24 -0.01 2.52 13.18
N ARG A 25 -0.45 1.33 13.63
CA ARG A 25 0.38 0.13 13.68
C ARG A 25 0.74 -0.35 12.28
N PHE A 26 -0.19 -0.29 11.33
CA PHE A 26 0.07 -0.59 9.93
C PHE A 26 1.12 0.36 9.33
N LEU A 27 1.03 1.66 9.64
CA LEU A 27 2.03 2.64 9.21
C LEU A 27 3.41 2.39 9.83
N ALA A 28 3.46 2.03 11.10
CA ALA A 28 4.69 1.64 11.77
C ALA A 28 5.31 0.39 11.11
N GLN A 29 4.52 -0.65 10.85
CA GLN A 29 4.97 -1.87 10.17
C GLN A 29 5.47 -1.60 8.74
N LEU A 30 4.83 -0.67 8.01
CA LEU A 30 5.32 -0.25 6.70
C LEU A 30 6.62 0.55 6.78
N ALA A 31 6.79 1.39 7.80
CA ALA A 31 8.04 2.11 8.04
C ALA A 31 9.19 1.14 8.38
N ASP A 32 8.92 0.16 9.25
CA ASP A 32 9.89 -0.90 9.59
C ASP A 32 10.25 -1.74 8.37
N PHE A 33 9.26 -2.11 7.55
CA PHE A 33 9.50 -2.82 6.29
C PHE A 33 10.33 -1.97 5.32
N ALA A 34 10.05 -0.67 5.19
CA ALA A 34 10.80 0.24 4.34
C ALA A 34 12.28 0.32 4.78
N ALA A 35 12.51 0.48 6.09
CA ALA A 35 13.84 0.54 6.69
C ALA A 35 14.61 -0.78 6.49
N ALA A 36 14.00 -1.92 6.80
CA ALA A 36 14.61 -3.25 6.65
C ALA A 36 15.00 -3.57 5.20
N ASN A 37 14.23 -3.07 4.23
CA ASN A 37 14.44 -3.34 2.82
C ASN A 37 15.17 -2.22 2.07
N LYS A 38 15.60 -1.15 2.77
CA LYS A 38 16.24 0.04 2.19
C LYS A 38 15.42 0.70 1.08
N ILE A 39 14.09 0.68 1.24
CA ILE A 39 13.13 1.30 0.32
C ILE A 39 12.68 2.62 0.95
N SER A 40 12.54 3.67 0.15
CA SER A 40 11.94 4.91 0.65
C SER A 40 10.46 4.71 0.92
N LEU A 41 10.01 5.23 2.07
CA LEU A 41 8.65 5.04 2.54
C LEU A 41 7.59 5.65 1.59
N GLY A 42 7.92 6.72 0.87
CA GLY A 42 7.01 7.37 -0.10
C GLY A 42 6.59 6.44 -1.25
N PRO A 43 7.52 5.95 -2.08
CA PRO A 43 7.24 4.96 -3.13
C PRO A 43 6.58 3.68 -2.61
N LEU A 44 6.98 3.17 -1.45
CA LEU A 44 6.34 2.00 -0.84
C LEU A 44 4.86 2.24 -0.55
N LYS A 45 4.50 3.42 -0.02
CA LYS A 45 3.10 3.80 0.20
C LYS A 45 2.31 3.84 -1.11
N SER A 46 2.90 4.34 -2.19
CA SER A 46 2.25 4.36 -3.51
C SER A 46 1.96 2.94 -4.04
N ILE A 47 2.94 2.04 -3.90
CA ILE A 47 2.79 0.63 -4.26
C ILE A 47 1.69 -0.02 -3.41
N VAL A 48 1.73 0.17 -2.09
CA VAL A 48 0.74 -0.34 -1.15
C VAL A 48 -0.68 0.11 -1.51
N ARG A 49 -0.88 1.40 -1.80
CA ARG A 49 -2.18 1.91 -2.27
C ARG A 49 -2.65 1.19 -3.52
N SER A 50 -1.77 1.06 -4.51
CA SER A 50 -2.10 0.38 -5.77
C SER A 50 -2.49 -1.08 -5.56
N VAL A 51 -1.78 -1.80 -4.67
CA VAL A 51 -2.09 -3.19 -4.34
C VAL A 51 -3.41 -3.32 -3.57
N LEU A 52 -3.73 -2.39 -2.65
CA LEU A 52 -4.97 -2.39 -1.88
C LEU A 52 -6.23 -2.18 -2.74
N LEU A 53 -6.08 -1.58 -3.93
CA LEU A 53 -7.17 -1.50 -4.90
C LEU A 53 -7.56 -2.88 -5.45
N VAL A 54 -6.64 -3.85 -5.46
CA VAL A 54 -6.90 -5.17 -6.02
C VAL A 54 -7.91 -5.95 -5.16
N PRO A 55 -7.74 -6.10 -3.83
CA PRO A 55 -8.78 -6.61 -2.95
C PRO A 55 -10.11 -5.86 -3.06
N SER A 56 -10.09 -4.54 -3.24
CA SER A 56 -11.32 -3.76 -3.44
C SER A 56 -12.07 -4.18 -4.70
N GLY A 57 -11.37 -4.20 -5.84
CA GLY A 57 -11.93 -4.60 -7.12
C GLY A 57 -12.39 -6.05 -7.12
N ALA A 58 -11.60 -6.92 -6.47
CA ALA A 58 -11.91 -8.33 -6.33
C ALA A 58 -13.15 -8.57 -5.47
N LEU A 59 -13.33 -7.84 -4.36
CA LEU A 59 -14.55 -7.91 -3.55
C LEU A 59 -15.78 -7.42 -4.34
N LYS A 60 -15.68 -6.26 -4.99
CA LYS A 60 -16.79 -5.66 -5.76
C LYS A 60 -17.27 -6.55 -6.90
N ARG A 61 -16.35 -7.30 -7.53
CA ARG A 61 -16.62 -8.20 -8.65
C ARG A 61 -16.80 -9.66 -8.21
N ASN A 62 -16.73 -9.93 -6.90
CA ASN A 62 -16.80 -11.26 -6.31
C ASN A 62 -15.83 -12.27 -6.97
N LEU A 63 -14.57 -11.85 -7.18
CA LEU A 63 -13.56 -12.65 -7.87
C LEU A 63 -13.10 -13.85 -7.03
N SER A 64 -12.92 -15.00 -7.69
CA SER A 64 -12.32 -16.19 -7.07
C SER A 64 -10.80 -16.08 -6.92
N SER A 65 -10.19 -16.95 -6.12
CA SER A 65 -8.73 -17.03 -5.98
C SER A 65 -8.02 -17.28 -7.30
N GLU A 66 -8.62 -18.07 -8.20
CA GLU A 66 -8.07 -18.40 -9.51
C GLU A 66 -8.08 -17.18 -10.42
N GLN A 67 -9.15 -16.38 -10.38
CA GLN A 67 -9.26 -15.14 -11.14
C GLN A 67 -8.26 -14.10 -10.64
N VAL A 68 -8.14 -13.94 -9.32
CA VAL A 68 -7.13 -13.05 -8.72
C VAL A 68 -5.72 -13.51 -9.12
N ARG A 69 -5.42 -14.81 -9.06
CA ARG A 69 -4.13 -15.35 -9.51
C ARG A 69 -3.85 -15.00 -10.98
N ALA A 70 -4.83 -15.22 -11.87
CA ALA A 70 -4.70 -14.94 -13.29
C ALA A 70 -4.44 -13.45 -13.56
N ASP A 71 -5.15 -12.56 -12.86
CA ASP A 71 -4.95 -11.11 -12.98
C ASP A 71 -3.53 -10.70 -12.54
N PHE A 72 -3.02 -11.24 -11.42
CA PHE A 72 -1.66 -10.93 -10.97
C PHE A 72 -0.58 -11.47 -11.94
N ILE A 73 -0.80 -12.64 -12.56
CA ILE A 73 0.09 -13.15 -13.62
C ILE A 73 0.05 -12.23 -14.85
N ALA A 74 -1.14 -11.80 -15.27
CA ALA A 74 -1.30 -10.87 -16.39
C ALA A 74 -0.66 -9.50 -16.13
N LEU A 75 -0.60 -9.08 -14.86
CA LEU A 75 0.11 -7.88 -14.40
C LEU A 75 1.64 -8.08 -14.28
N GLY A 76 2.16 -9.25 -14.65
CA GLY A 76 3.59 -9.54 -14.73
C GLY A 76 4.22 -10.05 -13.43
N LEU A 77 3.43 -10.49 -12.45
CA LEU A 77 3.98 -11.20 -11.30
C LEU A 77 4.31 -12.66 -11.66
N SER A 78 5.35 -13.21 -11.00
CA SER A 78 5.67 -14.62 -11.12
C SER A 78 4.55 -15.49 -10.54
N GLU A 79 4.42 -16.72 -11.05
CA GLU A 79 3.39 -17.67 -10.58
C GLU A 79 3.43 -17.91 -9.08
N GLU A 80 4.62 -17.94 -8.47
CA GLU A 80 4.78 -18.12 -7.03
C GLU A 80 4.17 -16.96 -6.23
N LYS A 81 4.40 -15.72 -6.67
CA LYS A 81 3.87 -14.52 -6.01
C LYS A 81 2.36 -14.41 -6.20
N ALA A 82 1.90 -14.63 -7.43
CA ALA A 82 0.48 -14.64 -7.74
C ALA A 82 -0.26 -15.74 -6.98
N GLY A 83 0.33 -16.95 -6.90
CA GLY A 83 -0.22 -18.07 -6.13
C GLY A 83 -0.31 -17.75 -4.65
N TYR A 84 0.73 -17.16 -4.06
CA TYR A 84 0.70 -16.77 -2.66
C TYR A 84 -0.40 -15.73 -2.36
N PHE A 85 -0.51 -14.68 -3.19
CA PHE A 85 -1.55 -13.67 -3.02
C PHE A 85 -2.95 -14.28 -3.15
N ALA A 86 -3.15 -15.19 -4.11
CA ALA A 86 -4.42 -15.86 -4.32
C ALA A 86 -4.83 -16.77 -3.15
N GLU A 87 -3.88 -17.46 -2.52
CA GLU A 87 -4.14 -18.24 -1.30
C GLU A 87 -4.53 -17.33 -0.13
N GLN A 88 -3.81 -16.21 0.06
CA GLN A 88 -4.20 -15.22 1.07
C GLN A 88 -5.58 -14.64 0.80
N TRP A 89 -5.91 -14.37 -0.48
CA TRP A 89 -7.24 -13.94 -0.88
C TRP A 89 -8.31 -14.98 -0.54
N LYS A 90 -8.08 -16.26 -0.87
CA LYS A 90 -9.02 -17.35 -0.57
C LYS A 90 -9.34 -17.45 0.92
N LEU A 91 -8.33 -17.36 1.77
CA LEU A 91 -8.48 -17.45 3.23
C LEU A 91 -9.20 -16.23 3.81
N ASN A 92 -8.89 -15.03 3.32
CA ASN A 92 -9.38 -13.78 3.91
C ASN A 92 -10.68 -13.28 3.27
N SER A 93 -10.99 -13.64 2.02
CA SER A 93 -12.15 -13.12 1.27
C SER A 93 -13.48 -13.26 2.02
N PRO A 94 -13.81 -14.35 2.75
CA PRO A 94 -15.08 -14.43 3.48
C PRO A 94 -15.14 -13.41 4.63
N ALA A 95 -14.02 -13.18 5.31
CA ALA A 95 -13.93 -12.18 6.37
C ALA A 95 -14.02 -10.76 5.81
N LEU A 96 -13.29 -10.49 4.73
CA LEU A 96 -13.30 -9.20 4.05
C LEU A 96 -14.69 -8.86 3.47
N THR A 97 -15.41 -9.83 2.89
CA THR A 97 -16.78 -9.64 2.42
C THR A 97 -17.72 -9.26 3.56
N ARG A 98 -17.61 -9.91 4.72
CA ARG A 98 -18.40 -9.54 5.92
C ARG A 98 -18.09 -8.11 6.39
N LEU A 99 -16.81 -7.73 6.40
CA LEU A 99 -16.38 -6.38 6.77
C LEU A 99 -16.84 -5.32 5.76
N ALA A 100 -16.85 -5.65 4.47
CA ALA A 100 -17.35 -4.78 3.40
C ALA A 100 -18.85 -4.53 3.52
N VAL A 101 -19.64 -5.58 3.77
CA VAL A 101 -21.09 -5.48 4.01
C VAL A 101 -21.39 -4.69 5.29
N GLY A 102 -20.56 -4.83 6.33
CA GLY A 102 -20.67 -4.07 7.57
C GLY A 102 -20.24 -2.60 7.48
N HIS A 103 -19.85 -2.09 6.30
CA HIS A 103 -19.23 -0.77 6.11
C HIS A 103 -17.97 -0.52 6.97
N THR A 104 -17.32 -1.58 7.45
CA THR A 104 -16.12 -1.52 8.33
C THR A 104 -14.83 -1.68 7.54
N LEU A 105 -14.92 -2.00 6.24
CA LEU A 105 -13.78 -2.17 5.36
C LEU A 105 -13.09 -0.82 5.08
N MET A 106 -11.86 -0.65 5.57
CA MET A 106 -11.13 0.62 5.54
C MET A 106 -10.54 1.03 4.17
N ILE A 107 -11.05 0.50 3.06
CA ILE A 107 -10.59 0.90 1.72
C ILE A 107 -10.89 2.39 1.46
N ASN A 108 -12.03 2.90 1.95
CA ASN A 108 -12.36 4.31 1.82
C ASN A 108 -11.49 5.21 2.72
N GLN A 109 -11.04 4.70 3.88
CA GLN A 109 -10.13 5.43 4.78
C GLN A 109 -8.71 5.54 4.21
N LEU A 110 -8.31 4.65 3.29
CA LEU A 110 -7.04 4.74 2.56
C LEU A 110 -7.04 5.79 1.44
N VAL A 111 -8.21 6.06 0.85
CA VAL A 111 -8.39 7.17 -0.12
C VAL A 111 -8.50 8.50 0.62
N ASP A 112 -9.17 8.50 1.77
CA ASP A 112 -9.30 9.65 2.68
C ASP A 112 -8.04 9.90 3.53
N MET A 113 -7.07 8.97 3.50
CA MET A 113 -5.67 9.20 3.87
C MET A 113 -4.99 10.05 2.80
N GLU A 114 -5.54 11.24 2.47
CA GLU A 114 -4.64 12.38 2.30
C GLU A 114 -3.80 12.43 3.57
N TRP A 115 -2.55 12.01 3.47
CA TRP A 115 -1.66 11.86 4.60
C TRP A 115 -1.57 13.25 5.24
N LYS A 116 -2.17 13.45 6.42
CA LYS A 116 -2.03 14.66 7.24
C LYS A 116 -0.60 14.87 7.78
N PHE A 117 0.41 14.49 7.01
CA PHE A 117 1.80 14.92 7.12
C PHE A 117 2.34 15.04 5.70
N GLY A 118 2.03 16.16 5.04
CA GLY A 118 2.52 16.44 3.69
C GLY A 118 1.76 17.49 2.87
N VAL A 119 0.59 17.95 3.32
CA VAL A 119 0.01 19.22 2.82
C VAL A 119 0.39 20.35 3.77
N THR A 120 1.67 20.70 3.77
CA THR A 120 2.08 22.09 3.98
C THR A 120 3.09 22.41 2.88
N ALA A 121 2.62 23.13 1.87
CA ALA A 121 3.47 24.13 1.24
C ALA A 121 3.96 25.05 2.38
N GLY A 122 5.26 25.02 2.68
CA GLY A 122 5.80 25.78 3.81
C GLY A 122 7.26 25.48 4.06
N SER A 123 8.11 26.24 3.36
CA SER A 123 9.49 26.61 3.71
C SER A 123 10.19 25.84 4.84
N SER A 124 11.29 25.17 4.49
CA SER A 124 12.49 25.23 5.32
C SER A 124 13.70 25.24 4.40
N GLU A 125 14.08 26.46 4.04
CA GLU A 125 15.48 26.80 3.81
C GLU A 125 16.29 26.37 5.05
N LEU A 126 17.34 25.58 4.85
CA LEU A 126 18.57 25.75 5.62
C LEU A 126 19.76 25.23 4.81
N GLU A 127 20.34 26.18 4.08
CA GLU A 127 21.78 26.40 3.90
C GLU A 127 22.74 25.20 3.97
N LYS A 128 23.32 24.83 2.81
CA LYS A 128 24.75 25.09 2.57
C LYS A 128 25.19 24.81 1.13
N VAL A 129 25.91 25.79 0.60
CA VAL A 129 26.76 25.81 -0.59
C VAL A 129 26.06 26.13 -1.91
N GLY A 130 26.22 27.39 -2.33
CA GLY A 130 25.90 27.82 -3.69
C GLY A 130 25.61 29.32 -3.79
N SER A 131 26.55 30.16 -3.39
CA SER A 131 26.50 31.61 -3.66
C SER A 131 26.32 31.86 -5.15
N ILE A 132 25.27 32.60 -5.54
CA ILE A 132 25.32 33.87 -6.29
C ILE A 132 23.91 34.33 -6.70
N PHE A 133 23.49 35.49 -6.17
CA PHE A 133 22.43 36.29 -6.75
C PHE A 133 23.07 37.38 -7.62
N LEU A 134 22.65 37.49 -8.89
CA LEU A 134 22.81 38.70 -9.69
C LEU A 134 21.40 39.24 -9.95
N GLN A 135 21.10 40.39 -9.36
CA GLN A 135 19.90 41.16 -9.67
C GLN A 135 20.29 42.27 -10.66
N VAL A 136 19.72 42.25 -11.86
CA VAL A 136 19.78 43.37 -12.80
C VAL A 136 18.55 44.22 -12.54
N SER A 137 18.75 45.41 -12.00
CA SER A 137 17.73 46.47 -12.02
C SER A 137 17.72 47.10 -13.41
N VAL A 138 16.53 47.18 -14.03
CA VAL A 138 16.24 48.10 -15.14
C VAL A 138 15.44 49.26 -14.60
#